data_AF-A0A7T8QV40-F1
#
_entry.id   AF-A0A7T8QV40-F1
#
_cell.length_a   1.000
_cell.length_b   1.000
_cell.length_c   1.000
_cell.angle_alpha   90.00
_cell.angle_beta   90.00
_cell.angle_gamma   90.00
#
_symmetry.space_group_name_H-M   'P 1'
#
loop_
_entity.id
_entity.type
_entity.pdbx_description
1 polymer ?
#
loop_
_entity_poly.entity_id
_entity_poly.type
_entity_poly.pdbx_seq_one_letter_code
_entity_poly.pdbx_strand_id
1 'polypeptide(L)'
;MKNDAIVAGGGAIEMELSKYLRDFSRTIAGKEQLIIGAIAKAFEIIPRQLCDNAGFDATNILNKLRQKHAQGHNWYGVDVLEEDIADNFAACVWEPSVVKINAITAASEATCLVLSVDETVKKPPLRSRGPGHGRRRNAAHGTRSRKAHDVINQKRVLISSPAQ
;
A
#
# COMPACT_ATOMS: atom_id res chain seq x y z
N MET A 1 -0.73 -30.30 0.80
CA MET A 1 -0.12 -28.94 0.72
C MET A 1 1.28 -29.06 1.30
N LYS A 2 2.33 -28.60 0.61
CA LYS A 2 3.73 -28.71 1.07
C LYS A 2 4.22 -27.33 1.50
N ASN A 3 3.87 -26.91 2.71
CA ASN A 3 4.52 -25.79 3.35
C ASN A 3 4.32 -25.91 4.87
N ASP A 4 5.30 -26.53 5.52
CA ASP A 4 5.19 -26.93 6.94
C ASP A 4 5.82 -25.89 7.87
N ALA A 5 6.33 -24.78 7.33
CA ALA A 5 6.99 -23.73 8.09
C ALA A 5 6.00 -22.59 8.43
N ILE A 6 5.85 -22.35 9.73
CA ILE A 6 5.04 -21.27 10.31
C ILE A 6 5.91 -20.25 11.02
N VAL A 7 5.40 -19.03 11.17
CA VAL A 7 6.05 -17.96 11.93
C VAL A 7 5.03 -17.30 12.88
N ALA A 8 5.53 -16.66 13.93
CA ALA A 8 4.70 -15.85 14.81
C ALA A 8 4.22 -14.59 14.07
N GLY A 9 2.92 -14.32 14.17
CA GLY A 9 2.27 -13.15 13.55
C GLY A 9 2.37 -11.89 14.41
N GLY A 10 1.46 -10.93 14.17
CA GLY A 10 1.37 -9.67 14.93
C GLY A 10 2.63 -8.81 14.92
N GLY A 11 3.43 -8.88 13.85
CA GLY A 11 4.65 -8.09 13.70
C GLY A 11 5.92 -8.72 14.29
N ALA A 12 5.84 -9.91 14.89
CA ALA A 12 6.99 -10.56 15.53
C ALA A 12 8.11 -10.89 14.52
N ILE A 13 7.75 -11.51 13.39
CA ILE A 13 8.73 -11.84 12.35
C ILE A 13 9.36 -10.59 11.73
N GLU A 14 8.60 -9.52 11.54
CA GLU A 14 9.11 -8.23 11.03
C GLU A 14 10.09 -7.58 12.01
N MET A 15 9.85 -7.68 13.31
CA MET A 15 10.79 -7.21 14.33
C MET A 15 12.09 -8.00 14.35
N GLU A 16 12.03 -9.33 14.19
CA GLU A 16 13.24 -10.16 14.11
C GLU A 16 14.03 -9.87 12.83
N LEU A 17 13.36 -9.70 11.68
CA LEU A 17 14.01 -9.30 10.43
C LEU A 17 14.66 -7.92 10.55
N SER A 18 13.99 -6.97 11.20
CA SER A 18 14.55 -5.64 11.46
C SER A 18 15.84 -5.70 12.26
N LYS A 19 15.84 -6.46 13.37
CA LYS A 19 17.03 -6.68 14.20
C LYS A 19 18.15 -7.32 13.38
N TYR A 20 17.86 -8.43 12.70
CA TYR A 20 18.84 -9.16 11.90
C TYR A 20 19.49 -8.26 10.84
N LEU A 21 18.68 -7.53 10.07
CA LEU A 21 19.19 -6.61 9.05
C LEU A 21 19.98 -5.45 9.65
N ARG A 22 19.56 -4.94 10.82
CA ARG A 22 20.29 -3.87 11.51
C ARG A 22 21.67 -4.34 11.97
N ASP A 23 21.77 -5.55 12.50
CA ASP A 23 23.05 -6.13 12.89
C ASP A 23 23.91 -6.47 11.67
N PHE A 24 23.31 -7.04 10.62
CA PHE A 24 23.99 -7.27 9.35
C PHE A 24 24.52 -5.97 8.74
N SER A 25 23.76 -4.87 8.79
CA SER A 25 24.18 -3.57 8.24
C SER A 25 25.50 -3.08 8.85
N ARG A 26 25.77 -3.39 10.13
CA ARG A 26 27.00 -2.98 10.83
C ARG A 26 28.24 -3.74 10.34
N THR A 27 28.06 -4.87 9.67
CA THR A 27 29.15 -5.65 9.07
C THR A 27 29.55 -5.15 7.68
N ILE A 28 28.71 -4.31 7.06
CA ILE A 28 28.93 -3.76 5.72
C ILE A 28 29.48 -2.33 5.84
N ALA A 29 30.45 -1.99 5.00
CA ALA A 29 31.04 -0.65 4.95
C ALA A 29 30.46 0.18 3.79
N GLY A 30 30.41 1.50 3.97
CA GLY A 30 30.03 2.44 2.91
C GLY A 30 28.52 2.72 2.83
N LYS A 31 28.04 3.11 1.65
CA LYS A 31 26.66 3.60 1.46
C LYS A 31 25.61 2.50 1.62
N GLU A 32 25.97 1.24 1.34
CA GLU A 32 25.07 0.09 1.45
C GLU A 32 24.59 -0.14 2.89
N GLN A 33 25.43 0.14 3.88
CA GLN A 33 25.06 0.10 5.30
C GLN A 33 23.81 0.95 5.60
N LEU A 34 23.74 2.15 5.03
CA LEU A 34 22.62 3.07 5.23
C LEU A 34 21.33 2.53 4.60
N ILE A 35 21.45 1.88 3.44
CA ILE A 35 20.32 1.28 2.71
C ILE A 35 19.76 0.10 3.51
N ILE A 36 20.62 -0.80 3.98
CA ILE A 36 20.20 -1.96 4.79
C ILE A 36 19.56 -1.47 6.10
N GLY A 37 20.14 -0.45 6.74
CA GLY A 37 19.56 0.17 7.93
C GLY A 37 18.18 0.78 7.68
N ALA A 38 17.95 1.38 6.51
CA ALA A 38 16.66 1.91 6.11
C ALA A 38 15.62 0.80 5.88
N ILE A 39 15.99 -0.31 5.21
CA ILE A 39 15.12 -1.48 5.02
C ILE A 39 14.77 -2.10 6.39
N ALA A 40 15.75 -2.26 7.28
CA ALA A 40 15.50 -2.73 8.65
C ALA A 40 14.46 -1.86 9.37
N LYS A 41 14.54 -0.54 9.25
CA LYS A 41 13.55 0.38 9.81
C LYS A 41 12.19 0.29 9.11
N ALA A 42 12.16 0.01 7.81
CA ALA A 42 10.91 -0.16 7.06
C ALA A 42 10.09 -1.36 7.55
N PHE A 43 10.74 -2.46 7.95
CA PHE A 43 10.03 -3.60 8.56
C PHE A 43 9.27 -3.23 9.84
N GLU A 44 9.82 -2.33 10.66
CA GLU A 44 9.16 -1.87 11.90
C GLU A 44 7.88 -1.04 11.64
N ILE A 45 7.61 -0.65 10.38
CA ILE A 45 6.35 0.04 10.03
C ILE A 45 5.16 -0.89 10.20
N ILE A 46 5.30 -2.19 9.92
CA ILE A 46 4.18 -3.15 10.04
C ILE A 46 3.65 -3.23 11.48
N PRO A 47 4.47 -3.55 12.51
CA PRO A 47 4.00 -3.53 13.90
C PRO A 47 3.57 -2.14 14.37
N ARG A 48 4.19 -1.06 13.87
CA ARG A 48 3.72 0.31 14.13
C ARG A 48 2.28 0.51 13.66
N GLN A 49 1.97 0.10 12.44
CA GLN A 49 0.61 0.24 11.90
C GLN A 49 -0.40 -0.62 12.65
N LEU A 50 -0.01 -1.78 13.17
CA LEU A 50 -0.88 -2.56 14.06
C LEU A 50 -1.22 -1.77 15.33
N CYS A 51 -0.23 -1.12 15.93
CA CYS A 51 -0.44 -0.27 17.11
C CYS A 51 -1.32 0.94 16.79
N ASP A 52 -1.02 1.66 15.70
CA ASP A 52 -1.75 2.86 15.28
C ASP A 52 -3.22 2.53 14.97
N ASN A 53 -3.48 1.40 14.30
CA ASN A 53 -4.84 0.92 14.01
C ASN A 53 -5.61 0.48 15.26
N ALA A 54 -4.90 -0.02 16.28
CA ALA A 54 -5.48 -0.41 17.57
C ALA A 54 -5.64 0.79 18.54
N GLY A 55 -5.10 1.96 18.20
CA GLY A 55 -5.12 3.15 19.06
C GLY A 55 -4.09 3.12 20.20
N PHE A 56 -3.07 2.27 20.09
CA PHE A 56 -2.02 2.13 21.11
C PHE A 56 -0.87 3.11 20.88
N ASP A 57 -0.08 3.36 21.94
CA ASP A 57 1.19 4.09 21.79
C ASP A 57 2.24 3.20 21.12
N ALA A 58 2.32 3.32 19.79
CA ALA A 58 3.26 2.59 18.97
C ALA A 58 4.72 2.80 19.42
N THR A 59 5.08 3.97 19.94
CA THR A 59 6.47 4.25 20.35
C THR A 59 6.86 3.41 21.55
N ASN A 60 5.99 3.32 22.56
CA ASN A 60 6.21 2.50 23.74
C ASN A 60 6.27 1.00 23.37
N ILE A 61 5.28 0.52 22.61
CA ILE A 61 5.21 -0.90 22.20
C ILE A 61 6.44 -1.31 21.36
N LEU A 62 6.83 -0.51 20.37
CA LEU A 62 8.02 -0.79 19.55
C LEU A 62 9.30 -0.83 20.39
N ASN A 63 9.43 0.01 21.41
CA ASN A 63 10.59 -0.02 22.30
C ASN A 63 10.64 -1.31 23.11
N LYS A 64 9.50 -1.75 23.67
CA LYS A 64 9.40 -3.05 24.36
C LYS A 64 9.73 -4.22 23.43
N LEU A 65 9.18 -4.22 22.20
CA LEU A 65 9.48 -5.24 21.20
C LEU A 65 10.97 -5.30 20.86
N ARG A 66 11.61 -4.15 20.56
CA ARG A 66 13.05 -4.09 20.29
C ARG A 66 13.87 -4.67 21.44
N GLN A 67 13.51 -4.36 22.68
CA GLN A 67 14.18 -4.89 23.86
C GLN A 67 14.04 -6.42 23.95
N LYS A 68 12.83 -6.97 23.77
CA LYS A 68 12.58 -8.42 23.81
C LYS A 68 13.31 -9.17 22.70
N HIS A 69 13.28 -8.66 21.48
CA HIS A 69 14.00 -9.28 20.36
C HIS A 69 15.52 -9.19 20.54
N ALA A 70 16.03 -8.11 21.12
CA ALA A 70 17.45 -8.01 21.48
C ALA A 70 17.87 -9.04 22.54
N GLN A 71 16.96 -9.44 23.44
CA GLN A 71 17.17 -10.50 24.43
C GLN A 71 17.08 -11.93 23.83
N GLY A 72 16.77 -12.06 22.53
CA GLY A 72 16.64 -13.34 21.85
C GLY A 72 15.22 -13.92 21.83
N HIS A 73 14.23 -13.17 22.31
CA HIS A 73 12.83 -13.57 22.21
C HIS A 73 12.27 -13.17 20.84
N ASN A 74 12.33 -14.10 19.88
CA ASN A 74 11.97 -13.90 18.48
C ASN A 74 10.46 -13.99 18.18
N TRP A 75 9.66 -14.50 19.11
CA TRP A 75 8.23 -14.77 18.91
C TRP A 75 7.31 -13.70 19.51
N TYR A 76 7.90 -12.66 20.10
CA TYR A 76 7.14 -11.56 20.67
C TYR A 76 6.58 -10.64 19.59
N GLY A 77 5.29 -10.35 19.64
CA GLY A 77 4.65 -9.41 18.72
C GLY A 77 3.68 -8.49 19.46
N VAL A 78 2.98 -7.67 18.69
CA VAL A 78 1.88 -6.86 19.19
C VAL A 78 0.69 -7.79 19.47
N ASP A 79 0.16 -7.72 20.69
CA ASP A 79 -1.09 -8.36 21.08
C ASP A 79 -2.17 -7.30 21.31
N VAL A 80 -3.24 -7.38 20.53
CA VAL A 80 -4.36 -6.42 20.60
C VAL A 80 -5.31 -6.75 21.76
N LEU A 81 -5.33 -8.00 22.22
CA LEU A 81 -6.21 -8.44 23.31
C LEU A 81 -5.68 -8.03 24.67
N GLU A 82 -4.36 -8.15 24.87
CA GLU A 82 -3.67 -7.76 26.11
C GLU A 82 -3.22 -6.28 26.11
N GLU A 83 -3.46 -5.55 25.01
CA GLU A 83 -3.03 -4.16 24.81
C GLU A 83 -1.52 -3.92 25.04
N ASP A 84 -0.70 -4.97 24.91
CA ASP A 84 0.74 -4.93 25.12
C ASP A 84 1.45 -5.94 24.18
N ILE A 85 2.70 -6.27 24.50
CA ILE A 85 3.47 -7.28 23.78
C ILE A 85 3.29 -8.66 24.41
N ALA A 86 3.13 -9.69 23.59
CA ALA A 86 3.02 -11.07 24.06
C ALA A 86 3.80 -12.03 23.15
N ASP A 87 4.01 -13.26 23.61
CA ASP A 87 4.52 -14.35 22.76
C ASP A 87 3.38 -14.81 21.84
N ASN A 88 3.42 -14.32 20.60
CA ASN A 88 2.37 -14.54 19.62
C ASN A 88 2.31 -16.00 19.15
N PHE A 89 3.39 -16.75 19.30
CA PHE A 89 3.34 -18.17 18.99
C PHE A 89 2.59 -18.93 20.08
N ALA A 90 2.86 -18.63 21.36
CA ALA A 90 2.13 -19.22 22.47
C ALA A 90 0.64 -18.81 22.46
N ALA A 91 0.33 -17.61 22.00
CA ALA A 91 -1.02 -17.11 21.79
C ALA A 91 -1.72 -17.67 20.54
N CYS A 92 -1.11 -18.63 19.83
CA CYS A 92 -1.64 -19.26 18.60
C CYS A 92 -1.90 -18.27 17.45
N VAL A 93 -1.20 -17.14 17.42
CA VAL A 93 -1.25 -16.16 16.32
C VAL A 93 -0.15 -16.53 15.33
N TRP A 94 -0.47 -17.44 14.43
CA TRP A 94 0.49 -17.99 13.45
C TRP A 94 0.18 -17.56 12.03
N GLU A 95 1.23 -17.34 11.25
CA GLU A 95 1.14 -17.06 9.83
C GLU A 95 2.01 -18.05 9.04
N PRO A 96 1.57 -18.53 7.88
CA PRO A 96 2.42 -19.35 7.02
C PRO A 96 3.63 -18.55 6.55
N SER A 97 4.84 -19.09 6.71
CA SER A 97 6.09 -18.42 6.30
C SER A 97 6.08 -18.00 4.83
N VAL A 98 5.46 -18.81 3.97
CA VAL A 98 5.32 -18.53 2.54
C VAL A 98 4.56 -17.25 2.23
N VAL A 99 3.58 -16.87 3.04
CA VAL A 99 2.86 -15.61 2.85
C VAL A 99 3.80 -14.44 3.06
N LYS A 100 4.65 -14.51 4.10
CA LYS A 100 5.66 -13.48 4.39
C LYS A 100 6.73 -13.41 3.32
N ILE A 101 7.25 -14.55 2.87
CA ILE A 101 8.25 -14.61 1.79
C ILE A 101 7.69 -13.95 0.53
N ASN A 102 6.50 -14.37 0.08
CA ASN A 102 5.88 -13.83 -1.12
C ASN A 102 5.62 -12.32 -0.99
N ALA A 103 5.13 -11.85 0.16
CA ALA A 103 4.87 -10.44 0.40
C ALA A 103 6.16 -9.60 0.34
N ILE A 104 7.24 -10.07 0.96
CA ILE A 104 8.54 -9.36 0.97
C ILE A 104 9.15 -9.33 -0.43
N THR A 105 9.11 -10.46 -1.17
CA THR A 105 9.60 -10.53 -2.54
C THR A 105 8.84 -9.56 -3.44
N ALA A 106 7.50 -9.60 -3.42
CA ALA A 106 6.67 -8.72 -4.23
C ALA A 106 6.88 -7.23 -3.88
N ALA A 107 6.98 -6.90 -2.60
CA ALA A 107 7.26 -5.53 -2.16
C ALA A 107 8.64 -5.04 -2.62
N SER A 108 9.65 -5.91 -2.60
CA SER A 108 11.01 -5.59 -3.05
C SER A 108 11.04 -5.35 -4.56
N GLU A 109 10.41 -6.22 -5.35
CA GLU A 109 10.29 -6.05 -6.80
C GLU A 109 9.56 -4.76 -7.16
N ALA A 110 8.42 -4.49 -6.51
CA ALA A 110 7.66 -3.25 -6.71
C ALA A 110 8.49 -2.01 -6.36
N THR A 111 9.27 -2.06 -5.28
CA THR A 111 10.16 -0.95 -4.88
C THR A 111 11.25 -0.71 -5.93
N CYS A 112 11.89 -1.76 -6.43
CA CYS A 112 12.88 -1.65 -7.50
C CYS A 112 12.28 -1.04 -8.78
N LEU A 113 11.06 -1.46 -9.16
CA LEU A 113 10.36 -0.89 -10.30
C LEU A 113 10.12 0.61 -10.11
N VAL A 114 9.58 1.02 -8.96
CA VAL A 114 9.31 2.45 -8.67
C VAL A 114 10.59 3.28 -8.65
N LEU A 115 11.67 2.79 -8.03
CA LEU A 115 12.94 3.51 -7.95
C LEU A 115 13.70 3.58 -9.29
N SER A 116 13.41 2.67 -10.22
CA SER A 116 14.05 2.65 -11.54
C SER A 116 13.46 3.64 -12.56
N VAL A 117 12.30 4.23 -12.26
CA VAL A 117 11.64 5.20 -13.15
C VAL A 117 12.17 6.60 -12.87
N ASP A 118 12.84 7.19 -13.85
CA ASP A 118 13.39 8.56 -13.75
C ASP A 118 12.39 9.62 -14.24
N GLU A 119 11.66 9.35 -15.32
CA GLU A 119 10.71 10.29 -15.92
C GLU A 119 9.37 9.65 -16.29
N THR A 120 8.27 10.40 -16.09
CA THR A 120 6.94 10.00 -16.56
C THR A 120 6.48 10.90 -17.71
N VAL A 121 6.28 10.34 -18.90
CA VAL A 121 5.75 11.08 -20.06
C VAL A 121 4.23 11.13 -20.01
N LYS A 122 3.65 12.31 -19.75
CA LYS A 122 2.20 12.54 -19.85
C LYS A 122 1.84 12.89 -21.28
N LYS A 123 0.96 12.11 -21.92
CA LYS A 123 0.40 12.50 -23.23
C LYS A 123 -0.43 13.78 -23.06
N PRO A 124 -0.25 14.80 -23.92
CA PRO A 124 -1.18 15.91 -23.94
C PRO A 124 -2.59 15.36 -24.20
N PRO A 125 -3.64 15.95 -23.58
CA PRO A 125 -5.00 15.54 -23.85
C PRO A 125 -5.22 15.58 -25.36
N LEU A 126 -5.78 14.51 -25.93
CA LEU A 126 -6.13 14.51 -27.34
C LEU A 126 -7.00 15.75 -27.59
N ARG A 127 -6.43 16.74 -28.27
CA ARG A 127 -7.24 17.78 -28.90
C ARG A 127 -8.17 17.02 -29.81
N SER A 128 -9.45 16.93 -29.43
CA SER A 128 -10.48 16.48 -30.34
C SER A 128 -10.33 17.32 -31.58
N ARG A 129 -9.84 16.73 -32.68
CA ARG A 129 -9.91 17.36 -33.99
C ARG A 129 -11.38 17.69 -34.18
N GLY A 130 -11.73 18.96 -34.03
CA GLY A 130 -13.05 19.45 -34.42
C GLY A 130 -13.32 18.95 -35.84
N PRO A 131 -14.57 18.58 -36.16
CA PRO A 131 -14.88 17.91 -37.42
C PRO A 131 -14.51 18.81 -38.59
N GLY A 132 -13.35 18.54 -39.20
CA GLY A 132 -12.95 19.11 -40.48
C GLY A 132 -13.81 18.48 -41.58
N HIS A 133 -14.95 19.09 -41.88
CA HIS A 133 -15.74 18.75 -43.06
C HIS A 133 -15.24 19.55 -44.27
N GLY A 134 -14.60 18.86 -45.20
CA GLY A 134 -14.27 19.36 -46.52
C GLY A 134 -15.51 19.51 -47.42
N ARG A 135 -15.55 20.66 -48.11
CA ARG A 135 -16.26 21.01 -49.36
C ARG A 135 -17.23 19.98 -50.00
N ARG A 136 -18.47 20.44 -50.25
CA ARG A 136 -19.13 20.31 -51.57
C ARG A 136 -20.21 21.39 -51.78
N ARG A 137 -20.35 21.80 -53.05
CA ARG A 137 -21.04 23.00 -53.55
C ARG A 137 -22.53 22.77 -53.86
N ASN A 138 -23.27 23.87 -53.79
CA ASN A 138 -24.44 24.29 -54.58
C ASN A 138 -25.83 23.66 -54.35
N ALA A 139 -26.74 24.60 -54.06
CA ALA A 139 -28.06 24.82 -54.67
C ALA A 139 -29.29 24.04 -54.16
N ALA A 140 -30.08 24.80 -53.41
CA ALA A 140 -31.53 25.01 -53.55
C ALA A 140 -32.53 23.92 -53.11
N HIS A 141 -33.64 24.46 -52.58
CA HIS A 141 -34.99 23.91 -52.48
C HIS A 141 -35.39 23.16 -51.20
N GLY A 142 -36.42 23.69 -50.51
CA GLY A 142 -37.35 22.87 -49.72
C GLY A 142 -37.62 23.34 -48.30
N THR A 143 -38.71 24.09 -48.13
CA THR A 143 -39.28 24.61 -46.89
C THR A 143 -39.87 23.57 -45.91
N ARG A 144 -39.91 23.99 -44.62
CA ARG A 144 -40.97 23.81 -43.59
C ARG A 144 -41.01 22.58 -42.64
N SER A 145 -41.09 22.91 -41.34
CA SER A 145 -41.72 22.20 -40.19
C SER A 145 -41.04 20.92 -39.69
N ARG A 146 -40.91 20.59 -38.39
CA ARG A 146 -41.44 21.12 -37.11
C ARG A 146 -40.61 20.52 -35.95
N LYS A 147 -40.45 21.33 -34.91
CA LYS A 147 -40.30 21.03 -33.47
C LYS A 147 -40.48 19.57 -33.03
N ALA A 148 -39.46 19.02 -32.38
CA ALA A 148 -39.52 18.23 -31.14
C ALA A 148 -38.07 18.01 -30.67
N HIS A 149 -37.86 17.78 -29.37
CA HIS A 149 -36.60 17.37 -28.71
C HIS A 149 -35.84 18.40 -27.87
N ASP A 150 -36.23 19.68 -27.87
CA ASP A 150 -35.63 20.69 -26.97
C ASP A 150 -36.20 20.67 -25.52
N VAL A 151 -36.66 19.51 -25.04
CA VAL A 151 -37.35 19.35 -23.74
C VAL A 151 -36.61 18.40 -22.77
N ILE A 152 -35.51 17.76 -23.18
CA ILE A 152 -34.79 16.80 -22.32
C ILE A 152 -33.44 17.37 -21.89
N ASN A 153 -33.42 18.64 -21.48
CA ASN A 153 -32.28 19.26 -20.79
C ASN A 153 -32.62 19.72 -19.36
N GLN A 154 -33.62 19.08 -18.72
CA GLN A 154 -34.08 19.41 -17.36
C GLN A 154 -34.07 18.24 -16.35
N LYS A 155 -33.52 17.07 -16.68
CA LYS A 155 -33.43 15.92 -15.74
C LYS A 155 -32.02 15.64 -15.22
N ARG A 156 -31.25 16.68 -14.91
CA ARG A 156 -29.92 16.55 -14.28
C ARG A 156 -29.73 17.38 -13.00
N VAL A 157 -30.82 17.73 -12.35
CA VAL A 157 -30.86 18.31 -11.00
C VAL A 157 -32.01 17.60 -10.29
N LEU A 158 -31.74 16.49 -9.60
CA LEU A 158 -32.63 15.86 -8.59
C LEU A 158 -32.02 14.53 -8.06
N ILE A 159 -30.70 14.50 -7.86
CA ILE A 159 -30.05 13.40 -7.12
C ILE A 159 -29.01 14.00 -6.17
N SER A 160 -29.47 14.90 -5.32
CA SER A 160 -28.69 15.44 -4.21
C SER A 160 -29.62 15.90 -3.09
N SER A 161 -29.60 15.13 -2.00
CA SER A 161 -29.96 15.50 -0.62
C SER A 161 -31.41 15.27 -0.13
N PRO A 162 -31.63 15.16 1.21
CA PRO A 162 -31.99 13.91 1.89
C PRO A 162 -33.35 14.02 2.60
N ALA A 163 -33.73 12.92 3.25
CA ALA A 163 -34.90 12.80 4.10
C ALA A 163 -34.99 13.89 5.18
N GLN A 164 -36.15 14.54 5.25
CA GLN A 164 -36.91 14.90 6.45
C GLN A 164 -38.36 15.19 6.06
#